data_AF-A0ABD0QXV2-F1
#
_entry.id   AF-A0ABD0QXV2-F1
#
_cell.length_a   1.000
_cell.length_b   1.000
_cell.length_c   1.000
_cell.angle_alpha   90.00
_cell.angle_beta   90.00
_cell.angle_gamma   90.00
#
_symmetry.space_group_name_H-M   'P 1'
#
loop_
_entity.id
_entity.type
_entity.pdbx_description
1 polymer ?
#
loop_
_entity_poly.entity_id
_entity_poly.type
_entity_poly.pdbx_seq_one_letter_code
_entity_poly.pdbx_strand_id
1 'polypeptide(L)' 'FVLLTDTLYSPLPPDLLPPETAKDREKSPFPRTIVAVEVQDQKNGATHYWTLEKL' A
#
# COMPACT_ATOMS: atom_id res chain seq x y z
N PHE A 1 3.32 5.23 -11.61
CA PHE A 1 3.71 4.74 -10.29
C PHE A 1 3.36 5.78 -9.25
N VAL A 2 2.94 5.36 -8.07
CA VAL A 2 2.59 6.19 -6.92
C VAL A 2 3.33 5.68 -5.68
N LEU A 3 3.60 6.57 -4.73
CA LEU A 3 4.21 6.23 -3.45
C LEU A 3 3.14 6.24 -2.38
N LEU A 4 2.94 5.09 -1.73
CA LEU A 4 2.01 4.94 -0.62
C LEU A 4 2.81 4.78 0.66
N THR A 5 2.50 5.54 1.70
CA THR A 5 3.23 5.48 2.98
C THR A 5 2.33 4.98 4.09
N ASP A 6 2.68 3.84 4.67
CA ASP A 6 2.05 3.33 5.89
C ASP A 6 2.56 4.12 7.08
N THR A 7 1.61 4.75 7.77
CA THR A 7 1.85 5.52 8.98
C THR A 7 0.83 5.13 10.06
N LEU A 8 1.06 5.57 11.30
CA LEU A 8 0.11 5.35 12.39
C LEU A 8 -1.26 6.00 12.11
N TYR A 9 -1.25 7.19 11.52
CA TYR A 9 -2.44 8.00 11.28
C TYR A 9 -3.07 7.80 9.89
N SER A 10 -2.33 7.19 8.97
CA SER A 10 -2.82 6.76 7.66
C SER A 10 -2.32 5.34 7.38
N PRO A 11 -3.01 4.33 7.94
CA PRO A 11 -2.74 2.93 7.65
C PRO A 11 -2.86 2.59 6.18
N LEU A 12 -1.89 1.86 5.64
CA LEU A 12 -2.16 1.13 4.40
C LEU A 12 -2.93 -0.17 4.70
N PRO A 13 -3.88 -0.55 3.83
CA PRO A 13 -4.57 -1.82 3.96
C PRO A 13 -3.58 -3.00 3.86
N PRO A 14 -3.81 -4.12 4.59
CA PRO A 14 -2.89 -5.26 4.63
C PRO A 14 -2.59 -5.86 3.25
N ASP A 15 -3.55 -5.80 2.33
CA ASP A 15 -3.37 -6.27 0.95
C ASP A 15 -2.35 -5.46 0.14
N LEU A 16 -2.00 -4.25 0.59
CA LEU A 16 -0.95 -3.43 -0.01
C LEU A 16 0.38 -3.56 0.74
N LEU A 17 0.44 -4.32 1.83
CA LEU A 17 1.66 -4.47 2.61
C LEU A 17 2.29 -5.85 2.38
N PRO A 18 3.63 -5.94 2.42
CA PRO A 18 4.30 -7.23 2.47
C PRO A 18 3.83 -8.05 3.71
N PRO A 19 3.73 -9.39 3.63
CA PRO A 19 3.19 -10.23 4.71
C PRO A 19 3.92 -10.10 6.05
N GLU A 20 5.24 -9.87 5.99
CA GLU A 20 6.09 -9.65 7.17
C GLU A 20 5.80 -8.29 7.83
N THR A 21 5.45 -7.30 7.02
CA THR A 21 5.17 -5.93 7.46
C THR A 21 3.80 -5.79 8.10
N ALA A 22 2.79 -6.49 7.56
CA ALA A 22 1.44 -6.46 8.11
C ALA A 22 1.37 -6.98 9.56
N LYS A 23 2.25 -7.90 9.95
CA LYS A 23 2.28 -8.50 11.30
C LYS A 23 3.04 -7.67 12.34
N ASP A 24 3.96 -6.82 11.92
CA ASP A 24 4.89 -6.10 12.80
C ASP A 24 4.72 -4.57 12.76
N ARG A 25 3.53 -4.13 12.34
CA ARG A 25 3.22 -2.72 12.06
C ARG A 25 3.41 -1.80 13.27
N GLU A 26 3.00 -2.24 14.46
CA GLU A 26 3.14 -1.48 15.72
C GLU A 26 4.60 -1.37 16.19
N LYS A 27 5.49 -2.22 15.67
CA LYS A 27 6.90 -2.26 16.08
C LYS A 27 7.83 -1.52 15.11
N SER A 28 7.33 -1.04 13.98
CA SER A 28 8.14 -0.29 13.03
C SER A 28 8.41 1.13 13.57
N PRO A 29 9.67 1.47 13.91
CA PRO A 29 9.98 2.80 14.44
C PRO A 29 9.85 3.91 13.37
N PHE A 30 9.77 3.54 12.09
CA PHE A 30 9.67 4.48 10.97
C PHE A 30 8.47 4.17 10.06
N PRO A 31 7.87 5.21 9.46
CA PRO A 31 6.94 5.07 8.35
C PRO A 31 7.53 4.23 7.22
N ARG A 32 6.69 3.42 6.56
CA ARG A 32 7.13 2.57 5.46
C ARG A 32 6.50 3.04 4.16
N THR A 33 7.31 3.34 3.16
CA THR A 33 6.84 3.74 1.84
C THR A 33 7.00 2.59 0.86
N ILE A 34 5.93 2.29 0.12
CA ILE A 34 5.91 1.28 -0.94
C ILE A 34 5.67 1.94 -2.30
N VAL A 35 6.15 1.28 -3.35
CA VAL A 35 5.84 1.66 -4.73
C VAL A 35 4.63 0.86 -5.20
N ALA A 36 3.65 1.56 -5.74
CA ALA A 36 2.47 0.97 -6.33
C ALA A 36 2.16 1.56 -7.72
N VAL A 37 1.29 0.88 -8.44
CA VAL A 37 0.65 1.38 -9.65
C VAL A 37 -0.76 1.77 -9.30
N GLU A 38 -1.13 3.01 -9.59
CA GLU A 38 -2.52 3.44 -9.58
C GLU A 38 -3.17 3.04 -10.90
N VAL A 39 -4.29 2.33 -10.82
CA VAL A 39 -5.04 1.84 -11.98
C VAL A 39 -6.46 2.37 -11.88
N GLN A 40 -6.88 3.08 -12.91
CA GLN A 40 -8.23 3.62 -12.99
C GLN A 40 -9.08 2.71 -13.87
N ASP A 41 -10.16 2.18 -13.30
CA ASP A 41 -11.16 1.43 -14.05
C ASP A 41 -11.97 2.43 -14.91
N GLN A 42 -11.86 2.29 -16.24
CA GLN A 42 -12.51 3.18 -17.20
C GLN A 42 -14.04 3.02 -17.27
N LYS A 43 -14.60 1.93 -16.73
CA LYS A 43 -16.03 1.65 -16.78
C LYS A 43 -16.78 2.23 -15.59
N ASN A 44 -16.18 2.20 -14.40
CA ASN A 44 -16.84 2.64 -13.15
C ASN A 44 -16.11 3.80 -12.45
N GLY A 45 -14.94 4.21 -12.93
CA GLY A 45 -14.15 5.29 -12.34
C GLY A 45 -13.43 4.92 -11.03
N ALA A 46 -13.43 3.65 -10.64
CA ALA A 46 -12.76 3.19 -9.43
C ALA A 46 -11.24 3.30 -9.56
N THR A 47 -10.57 3.66 -8.47
CA THR A 47 -9.12 3.70 -8.38
C THR A 47 -8.62 2.51 -7.58
N HIS A 48 -7.73 1.73 -8.18
CA HIS A 48 -7.08 0.59 -7.57
C HIS A 48 -5.59 0.88 -7.41
N TYR A 49 -5.00 0.35 -6.34
CA TYR A 49 -3.56 0.39 -6.14
C TYR A 49 -3.02 -1.03 -6.17
N TRP A 50 -2.04 -1.29 -7.04
CA TRP A 50 -1.37 -2.58 -7.12
C TRP A 50 0.10 -2.41 -6.75
N THR A 51 0.54 -3.14 -5.73
CA THR A 51 1.94 -3.14 -5.32
C THR A 51 2.79 -3.86 -6.37
N LEU A 52 4.06 -3.47 -6.50
CA LEU A 52 4.96 -4.15 -7.44
C LEU A 52 5.21 -5.62 -7.06
N GLU A 53 5.04 -5.99 -5.79
CA GLU A 53 5.14 -7.39 -5.36
C GLU A 53 4.01 -8.28 -5.93
N LYS A 54 2.90 -7.68 -6.39
CA LYS A 54 1.75 -8.39 -6.96
C LYS A 54 1.75 -8.42 -8.49
N LEU A 55 2.74 -7.81 -9.15
CA LEU A 55 2.92 -7.75 -10.60
C LEU A 55 4.08 -8.64 -11.05
#